data_AF-A0A5B0MQ36-F1
#
_entry.id   AF-A0A5B0MQ36-F1
#
_cell.length_a   1.000
_cell.length_b   1.000
_cell.length_c   1.000
_cell.angle_alpha   90.00
_cell.angle_beta   90.00
_cell.angle_gamma   90.00
#
_symmetry.space_group_name_H-M   'P 1'
#
loop_
_entity.id
_entity.type
_entity.pdbx_description
1 polymer ?
#
loop_
_entity_poly.entity_id
_entity_poly.type
_entity_poly.pdbx_seq_one_letter_code
_entity_poly.pdbx_strand_id
1 'polypeptide(L)'
;MMQPDLEAYSEDTRDRGLFRMVLSGILRQPATYLRAQFPPGFVAQDRLAMNHTHTESKRQLKNVRHQLRNLLLTGVLASNAEAPPIPNLTKLARDVWRFLMGTATRLSNEEVDTRVLPLLKIRIAYLRLATLENHFDPMARNVSQWDQIDSQLQANRERTVNFTNSWHKMIYLKDEELFSTSPALADLDTSLCKCPTDREVLDRMASLGEA
;
A
#
# COMPACT_ATOMS: atom_id res chain seq x y z
N MET A 1 8.11 -14.69 -14.08
CA MET A 1 8.66 -15.07 -12.76
C MET A 1 8.30 -13.95 -11.79
N MET A 2 7.39 -14.19 -10.84
CA MET A 2 6.99 -13.19 -9.84
C MET A 2 8.17 -12.89 -8.92
N GLN A 3 8.32 -11.63 -8.50
CA GLN A 3 9.33 -11.26 -7.51
C GLN A 3 9.09 -12.05 -6.21
N PRO A 4 10.12 -12.45 -5.47
CA PRO A 4 9.98 -13.15 -4.18
C PRO A 4 9.06 -12.40 -3.18
N ASP A 5 9.01 -11.07 -3.29
CA ASP A 5 8.14 -10.21 -2.48
C ASP A 5 6.64 -10.35 -2.81
N LEU A 6 6.29 -10.86 -4.00
CA LEU A 6 4.91 -11.23 -4.38
C LEU A 6 4.52 -12.61 -3.86
N GLU A 7 5.46 -13.55 -3.82
CA GLU A 7 5.25 -14.88 -3.24
C GLU A 7 4.99 -14.80 -1.74
N ALA A 8 5.54 -13.81 -1.03
CA ALA A 8 5.23 -13.57 0.38
C ALA A 8 3.74 -13.33 0.61
N TYR A 9 3.04 -12.75 -0.37
CA TYR A 9 1.60 -12.55 -0.30
C TYR A 9 0.83 -13.83 -0.63
N SER A 10 1.33 -14.73 -1.48
CA SER A 10 0.57 -15.75 -2.24
C SER A 10 0.02 -16.99 -1.49
N GLU A 11 0.17 -17.12 -0.17
CA GLU A 11 -0.35 -18.29 0.56
C GLU A 11 -1.41 -17.88 1.58
N ASP A 12 -2.65 -18.30 1.33
CA ASP A 12 -3.80 -18.08 2.19
C ASP A 12 -3.73 -18.98 3.43
N THR A 13 -3.17 -18.43 4.49
CA THR A 13 -3.44 -18.85 5.86
C THR A 13 -3.31 -17.61 6.74
N ARG A 14 -3.98 -17.61 7.90
CA ARG A 14 -3.79 -16.61 8.98
C ARG A 14 -2.31 -16.48 9.43
N ASP A 15 -1.41 -17.29 8.88
CA ASP A 15 0.04 -17.33 9.09
C ASP A 15 0.86 -16.32 8.25
N ARG A 16 0.31 -15.67 7.22
CA ARG A 16 1.05 -14.63 6.43
C ARG A 16 0.49 -13.21 6.48
N GLY A 17 -0.40 -12.90 7.44
CA GLY A 17 -0.81 -11.51 7.68
C GLY A 17 0.41 -10.62 7.99
N LEU A 18 0.37 -9.34 7.61
CA LEU A 18 1.47 -8.38 7.82
C LEU A 18 2.10 -8.45 9.24
N PHE A 19 1.26 -8.66 10.25
CA PHE A 19 1.69 -8.90 11.63
C PHE A 19 2.60 -10.13 11.79
N ARG A 20 2.24 -11.28 11.21
CA ARG A 20 3.04 -12.50 11.24
C ARG A 20 4.35 -12.35 10.47
N MET A 21 4.33 -11.65 9.33
CA MET A 21 5.55 -11.34 8.57
C MET A 21 6.52 -10.51 9.41
N VAL A 22 6.02 -9.48 10.10
CA VAL A 22 6.83 -8.66 11.00
C VAL A 22 7.40 -9.50 12.15
N LEU A 23 6.57 -10.33 12.80
CA LEU A 23 7.05 -11.20 13.87
C LEU A 23 8.11 -12.20 13.38
N SER A 24 7.91 -12.80 12.20
CA SER A 24 8.91 -13.69 11.61
C SER A 24 10.21 -12.95 11.32
N GLY A 25 10.15 -11.70 10.86
CA GLY A 25 11.32 -10.85 10.64
C GLY A 25 12.06 -10.51 11.94
N ILE A 26 11.31 -10.23 13.01
CA ILE A 26 11.86 -10.02 14.36
C ILE A 26 12.57 -11.29 14.85
N LEU A 27 11.92 -12.45 14.77
CA LEU A 27 12.48 -13.71 15.27
C LEU A 27 13.73 -14.17 14.52
N ARG A 28 13.95 -13.68 13.29
CA ARG A 28 15.17 -13.94 12.50
C ARG A 28 16.35 -13.05 12.88
N GLN A 29 16.15 -12.04 13.74
CA GLN A 29 17.25 -11.17 14.16
C GLN A 29 18.26 -11.92 15.05
N PRO A 30 19.54 -11.50 15.08
CA PRO A 30 20.54 -12.12 15.93
C PRO A 30 20.13 -12.14 17.40
N ALA A 31 20.41 -13.23 18.11
CA ALA A 31 20.05 -13.37 19.52
C ALA A 31 20.64 -12.25 20.40
N THR A 32 21.82 -11.73 20.06
CA THR A 32 22.44 -10.57 20.74
C THR A 32 21.61 -9.30 20.58
N TYR A 33 21.10 -9.02 19.37
CA TYR A 33 20.21 -7.90 19.10
C TYR A 33 18.88 -8.07 19.86
N LEU A 34 18.29 -9.27 19.81
CA LEU A 34 17.04 -9.56 20.52
C LEU A 34 17.18 -9.36 22.03
N ARG A 35 18.27 -9.81 22.65
CA ARG A 35 18.52 -9.57 24.08
C ARG A 35 18.69 -8.09 24.43
N ALA A 36 19.24 -7.29 23.51
CA ALA A 36 19.51 -5.88 23.74
C ALA A 36 18.28 -4.98 23.53
N GLN A 37 17.40 -5.33 22.59
CA GLN A 37 16.33 -4.46 22.11
C GLN A 37 14.91 -4.92 22.49
N PHE A 38 14.74 -6.16 22.94
CA PHE A 38 13.44 -6.73 23.28
C PHE A 38 13.33 -7.01 24.79
N PRO A 39 12.10 -7.19 25.31
CA PRO A 39 11.89 -7.45 26.73
C PRO A 39 12.71 -8.66 27.25
N PRO A 40 13.16 -8.63 28.52
CA PRO A 40 13.75 -9.79 29.16
C PRO A 40 12.86 -11.02 29.03
N GLY A 41 13.44 -12.17 28.71
CA GLY A 41 12.69 -13.41 28.48
C GLY A 41 12.19 -13.62 27.04
N PHE A 42 12.27 -12.62 26.15
CA PHE A 42 11.83 -12.77 24.76
C PHE A 42 12.57 -13.88 24.01
N VAL A 43 13.90 -13.96 24.16
CA VAL A 43 14.72 -15.02 23.54
C VAL A 43 14.39 -16.40 24.10
N ALA A 44 13.98 -16.49 25.37
CA ALA A 44 13.51 -17.72 25.99
C ALA A 44 12.04 -18.04 25.63
N GLN A 45 11.41 -17.23 24.76
CA GLN A 45 10.00 -17.32 24.38
C GLN A 45 9.05 -17.29 25.59
N ASP A 46 9.42 -16.52 26.63
CA ASP A 46 8.54 -16.29 27.76
C ASP A 46 7.21 -15.66 27.28
N ARG A 47 6.10 -16.19 27.80
CA ARG A 47 4.76 -15.82 27.35
C ARG A 47 4.44 -14.34 27.57
N LEU A 48 4.89 -13.74 28.68
CA LEU A 48 4.64 -12.33 28.97
C LEU A 48 5.48 -11.43 28.06
N ALA A 49 6.74 -11.77 27.86
CA ALA A 49 7.63 -11.06 26.92
C ALA A 49 7.09 -11.09 25.49
N MET A 50 6.66 -12.27 25.01
CA MET A 50 6.06 -12.44 23.69
C MET A 50 4.77 -11.61 23.52
N ASN A 51 3.89 -11.62 24.54
CA ASN A 51 2.64 -10.85 24.50
C ASN A 51 2.88 -9.33 24.46
N HIS A 52 3.88 -8.82 25.18
CA HIS A 52 4.27 -7.41 25.09
C HIS A 52 4.75 -7.06 23.69
N THR A 53 5.65 -7.86 23.10
CA THR A 53 6.12 -7.64 21.72
C THR A 53 4.98 -7.71 20.71
N HIS A 54 4.07 -8.68 20.83
CA HIS A 54 2.90 -8.76 19.96
C HIS A 54 2.02 -7.51 20.04
N THR A 55 1.77 -7.01 21.24
CA THR A 55 0.97 -5.80 21.46
C THR A 55 1.64 -4.59 20.81
N GLU A 56 2.95 -4.45 21.01
CA GLU A 56 3.72 -3.36 20.43
C GLU A 56 3.76 -3.42 18.90
N SER A 57 4.03 -4.59 18.32
CA SER A 57 4.05 -4.75 16.87
C SER A 57 2.69 -4.42 16.24
N LYS A 58 1.57 -4.81 16.85
CA LYS A 58 0.23 -4.43 16.38
C LYS A 58 0.01 -2.92 16.43
N ARG A 59 0.46 -2.27 17.51
CA ARG A 59 0.38 -0.81 17.67
C ARG A 59 1.18 -0.10 16.58
N GLN A 60 2.42 -0.53 16.33
CA GLN A 60 3.26 0.04 15.29
C GLN A 60 2.64 -0.14 13.90
N LEU A 61 2.13 -1.33 13.58
CA LEU A 61 1.44 -1.58 12.31
C LEU A 61 0.21 -0.69 12.11
N LYS A 62 -0.59 -0.48 13.17
CA LYS A 62 -1.72 0.46 13.13
C LYS A 62 -1.25 1.88 12.82
N ASN A 63 -0.17 2.33 13.46
CA ASN A 63 0.39 3.67 13.25
C ASN A 63 0.92 3.84 11.82
N VAL A 64 1.68 2.86 11.31
CA VAL A 64 2.21 2.88 9.94
C VAL A 64 1.08 2.91 8.93
N ARG A 65 0.04 2.08 9.10
CA ARG A 65 -1.15 2.10 8.25
C ARG A 65 -1.84 3.47 8.27
N HIS A 66 -2.02 4.06 9.46
CA HIS A 66 -2.63 5.37 9.58
C HIS A 66 -1.81 6.47 8.87
N GLN A 67 -0.50 6.48 9.04
CA GLN A 67 0.39 7.45 8.39
C GLN A 67 0.44 7.24 6.86
N LEU A 68 0.50 5.99 6.40
CA LEU A 68 0.44 5.67 4.97
C LEU A 68 -0.87 6.14 4.34
N ARG A 69 -2.02 5.92 5.01
CA ARG A 69 -3.31 6.47 4.55
C ARG A 69 -3.22 7.99 4.38
N ASN A 70 -2.66 8.70 5.35
CA ASN A 70 -2.57 10.16 5.27
C ASN A 70 -1.66 10.61 4.13
N LEU A 71 -0.56 9.88 3.84
CA LEU A 71 0.28 10.14 2.67
C LEU A 71 -0.49 9.91 1.35
N LEU A 72 -1.24 8.81 1.25
CA LEU A 72 -2.06 8.50 0.07
C LEU A 72 -3.16 9.54 -0.17
N LEU A 73 -3.60 10.24 0.89
CA LEU A 73 -4.60 11.32 0.86
C LEU A 73 -3.97 12.72 0.96
N THR A 74 -2.70 12.88 0.60
CA THR A 74 -2.04 14.20 0.56
C THR A 74 -2.80 15.12 -0.40
N GLY A 75 -3.14 16.33 0.08
CA GLY A 75 -3.96 17.29 -0.66
C GLY A 75 -5.46 17.04 -0.60
N VAL A 76 -5.91 15.95 0.02
CA VAL A 76 -7.33 15.60 0.19
C VAL A 76 -7.81 15.80 1.63
N LEU A 77 -6.96 15.49 2.62
CA LEU A 77 -7.32 15.60 4.05
C LEU A 77 -7.42 17.03 4.58
N ALA A 78 -6.82 18.00 3.89
CA ALA A 78 -6.83 19.39 4.30
C ALA A 78 -8.09 20.08 3.78
N SER A 79 -8.99 20.48 4.68
CA SER A 79 -10.27 21.13 4.32
C SER A 79 -10.17 22.65 4.11
N ASN A 80 -8.96 23.22 4.08
CA ASN A 80 -8.71 24.66 3.99
C ASN A 80 -8.01 25.05 2.68
N ALA A 81 -8.09 26.34 2.32
CA ALA A 81 -7.51 26.90 1.10
C ALA A 81 -5.98 26.76 0.98
N GLU A 82 -5.30 26.31 2.03
CA GLU A 82 -3.85 26.05 2.08
C GLU A 82 -3.49 24.58 1.85
N ALA A 83 -4.46 23.73 1.49
CA ALA A 83 -4.21 22.34 1.15
C ALA A 83 -3.13 22.26 0.06
N PRO A 84 -2.06 21.45 0.23
CA PRO A 84 -1.09 21.27 -0.82
C PRO A 84 -1.78 20.61 -2.04
N PRO A 85 -1.28 20.84 -3.26
CA PRO A 85 -1.77 20.11 -4.43
C PRO A 85 -1.61 18.61 -4.22
N ILE A 86 -2.57 17.84 -4.75
CA ILE A 86 -2.51 16.38 -4.73
C ILE A 86 -1.28 15.97 -5.55
N PRO A 87 -0.34 15.19 -5.01
CA PRO A 87 0.92 14.90 -5.71
C PRO A 87 0.68 14.02 -6.94
N ASN A 88 1.45 14.24 -8.02
CA ASN A 88 1.54 13.25 -9.08
C ASN A 88 2.16 11.92 -8.59
N LEU A 89 2.02 10.86 -9.39
CA LEU A 89 2.44 9.52 -8.99
C LEU A 89 3.93 9.41 -8.63
N THR A 90 4.80 10.12 -9.35
CA THR A 90 6.24 10.10 -9.08
C THR A 90 6.56 10.70 -7.71
N LYS A 91 5.98 11.87 -7.40
CA LYS A 91 6.15 12.50 -6.09
C LYS A 91 5.56 11.63 -4.98
N LEU A 92 4.33 11.15 -5.14
CA LEU A 92 3.69 10.28 -4.15
C LEU A 92 4.51 9.02 -3.90
N ALA A 93 4.98 8.36 -4.95
CA ALA A 93 5.76 7.14 -4.81
C ALA A 93 7.07 7.37 -4.07
N ARG A 94 7.71 8.52 -4.28
CA ARG A 94 8.91 8.94 -3.55
C ARG A 94 8.63 9.16 -2.07
N ASP A 95 7.54 9.86 -1.75
CA ASP A 95 7.14 10.16 -0.37
C ASP A 95 6.78 8.87 0.40
N VAL A 96 6.03 7.96 -0.24
CA VAL A 96 5.72 6.63 0.31
C VAL A 96 6.99 5.80 0.50
N TRP A 97 7.91 5.79 -0.47
CA TRP A 97 9.16 5.04 -0.35
C TRP A 97 10.02 5.53 0.81
N ARG A 98 10.20 6.85 0.93
CA ARG A 98 10.96 7.46 2.04
C ARG A 98 10.31 7.19 3.39
N PHE A 99 8.99 7.23 3.45
CA PHE A 99 8.25 6.89 4.66
C PHE A 99 8.52 5.45 5.11
N LEU A 100 8.42 4.48 4.18
CA LEU A 100 8.58 3.06 4.49
C LEU A 100 10.03 2.65 4.75
N MET A 101 11.00 3.28 4.08
CA MET A 101 12.43 2.99 4.23
C MET A 101 13.11 3.79 5.35
N GLY A 102 12.38 4.76 5.91
CA GLY A 102 12.86 5.67 6.95
C GLY A 102 13.57 6.90 6.37
N THR A 103 13.38 8.04 7.04
CA THR A 103 13.95 9.35 6.67
C THR A 103 15.47 9.43 6.77
N ALA A 104 16.14 8.40 7.31
CA ALA A 104 17.59 8.33 7.40
C ALA A 104 18.28 8.10 6.04
N THR A 105 17.53 7.74 4.99
CA THR A 105 18.07 7.64 3.63
C THR A 105 18.40 9.06 3.15
N ARG A 106 19.67 9.47 3.22
CA ARG A 106 20.18 10.75 2.68
C ARG A 106 20.19 10.78 1.13
N LEU A 107 19.25 10.06 0.51
CA LEU A 107 19.19 9.85 -0.93
C LEU A 107 18.48 11.03 -1.62
N SER A 108 19.05 11.45 -2.75
CA SER A 108 18.45 12.44 -3.63
C SER A 108 17.11 11.96 -4.20
N ASN A 109 16.37 12.86 -4.83
CA ASN A 109 15.11 12.49 -5.48
C ASN A 109 15.32 11.47 -6.60
N GLU A 110 16.37 11.64 -7.39
CA GLU A 110 16.74 10.79 -8.52
C GLU A 110 17.19 9.40 -8.02
N GLU A 111 17.94 9.36 -6.92
CA GLU A 111 18.35 8.10 -6.28
C GLU A 111 17.18 7.31 -5.68
N VAL A 112 16.13 7.99 -5.22
CA VAL A 112 14.90 7.32 -4.80
C VAL A 112 14.11 6.85 -6.02
N ASP A 113 13.96 7.70 -7.04
CA ASP A 113 13.18 7.36 -8.23
C ASP A 113 13.72 6.12 -8.96
N THR A 114 15.04 5.92 -8.96
CA THR A 114 15.69 4.70 -9.48
C THR A 114 15.43 3.44 -8.64
N ARG A 115 15.15 3.59 -7.34
CA ARG A 115 14.77 2.48 -6.43
C ARG A 115 13.29 2.15 -6.49
N VAL A 116 12.46 3.11 -6.87
CA VAL A 116 11.02 2.91 -7.04
C VAL A 116 10.73 2.28 -8.40
N LEU A 117 10.73 0.94 -8.42
CA LEU A 117 10.45 0.16 -9.62
C LEU A 117 9.06 0.48 -10.21
N PRO A 118 8.85 0.35 -11.54
CA PRO A 118 7.56 0.63 -12.18
C PRO A 118 6.38 -0.10 -11.54
N LEU A 119 6.54 -1.40 -11.24
CA LEU A 119 5.47 -2.17 -10.58
C LEU A 119 5.13 -1.64 -9.19
N LEU A 120 6.11 -1.11 -8.45
CA LEU A 120 5.87 -0.48 -7.15
C LEU A 120 5.06 0.81 -7.31
N LYS A 121 5.32 1.61 -8.34
CA LYS A 121 4.50 2.81 -8.64
C LYS A 121 3.05 2.42 -8.91
N ILE A 122 2.82 1.37 -9.69
CA ILE A 122 1.45 0.88 -9.97
C ILE A 122 0.75 0.43 -8.68
N ARG A 123 1.46 -0.28 -7.79
CA ARG A 123 0.89 -0.64 -6.48
C ARG A 123 0.54 0.58 -5.64
N ILE A 124 1.38 1.61 -5.64
CA ILE A 124 1.11 2.86 -4.92
C ILE A 124 -0.08 3.60 -5.54
N ALA A 125 -0.20 3.63 -6.87
CA ALA A 125 -1.38 4.15 -7.57
C ALA A 125 -2.65 3.41 -7.16
N TYR A 126 -2.62 2.07 -7.12
CA TYR A 126 -3.75 1.27 -6.65
C TYR A 126 -4.10 1.61 -5.20
N LEU A 127 -3.12 1.64 -4.30
CA LEU A 127 -3.34 1.99 -2.89
C LEU A 127 -3.99 3.38 -2.76
N ARG A 128 -3.56 4.35 -3.57
CA ARG A 128 -4.17 5.68 -3.63
C ARG A 128 -5.61 5.61 -4.08
N LEU A 129 -5.90 5.01 -5.24
CA LEU A 129 -7.25 4.94 -5.79
C LEU A 129 -8.22 4.22 -4.84
N ALA A 130 -7.83 3.07 -4.29
CA ALA A 130 -8.65 2.33 -3.33
C ALA A 130 -8.90 3.12 -2.03
N THR A 131 -7.88 3.88 -1.58
CA THR A 131 -8.02 4.75 -0.40
C THR A 131 -8.95 5.93 -0.67
N LEU A 132 -8.88 6.54 -1.86
CA LEU A 132 -9.77 7.63 -2.26
C LEU A 132 -11.21 7.15 -2.43
N GLU A 133 -11.40 6.00 -3.08
CA GLU A 133 -12.70 5.38 -3.26
C GLU A 133 -13.39 5.12 -1.91
N ASN A 134 -12.68 4.51 -0.97
CA ASN A 134 -13.16 4.33 0.41
C ASN A 134 -13.43 5.66 1.13
N HIS A 135 -12.59 6.68 0.91
CA HIS A 135 -12.72 7.97 1.58
C HIS A 135 -13.94 8.76 1.11
N PHE A 136 -14.22 8.73 -0.20
CA PHE A 136 -15.32 9.47 -0.81
C PHE A 136 -16.65 8.70 -0.79
N ASP A 137 -16.63 7.38 -0.60
CA ASP A 137 -17.86 6.59 -0.45
C ASP A 137 -18.54 6.84 0.91
N PRO A 138 -19.74 7.45 0.95
CA PRO A 138 -20.48 7.68 2.19
C PRO A 138 -20.86 6.38 2.92
N MET A 139 -20.96 5.26 2.21
CA MET A 139 -21.32 3.94 2.75
C MET A 139 -20.11 3.20 3.35
N ALA A 140 -18.89 3.58 2.97
CA ALA A 140 -17.66 2.92 3.42
C ALA A 140 -17.14 3.41 4.78
N ARG A 141 -17.84 4.34 5.46
CA ARG A 141 -17.38 4.96 6.73
C ARG A 141 -16.98 3.97 7.84
N ASN A 142 -17.59 2.80 7.87
CA ASN A 142 -17.30 1.75 8.86
C ASN A 142 -16.48 0.58 8.30
N VAL A 143 -16.12 0.63 7.01
CA VAL A 143 -15.37 -0.43 6.34
C VAL A 143 -13.91 -0.02 6.24
N SER A 144 -13.02 -0.86 6.78
CA SER A 144 -11.58 -0.66 6.69
C SER A 144 -11.13 -0.70 5.22
N GLN A 145 -10.55 0.41 4.74
CA GLN A 145 -9.90 0.45 3.41
C GLN A 145 -8.87 -0.68 3.23
N TRP A 146 -8.17 -1.06 4.32
CA TRP A 146 -7.15 -2.11 4.26
C TRP A 146 -7.76 -3.47 4.00
N ASP A 147 -8.95 -3.74 4.56
CA ASP A 147 -9.62 -5.02 4.38
C ASP A 147 -10.18 -5.13 2.95
N GLN A 148 -10.66 -4.02 2.39
CA GLN A 148 -11.07 -3.93 0.97
C GLN A 148 -9.88 -4.16 0.03
N ILE A 149 -8.76 -3.48 0.29
CA ILE A 149 -7.52 -3.65 -0.47
C ILE A 149 -7.03 -5.09 -0.43
N ASP A 150 -6.95 -5.69 0.77
CA ASP A 150 -6.50 -7.07 0.95
C ASP A 150 -7.43 -8.06 0.22
N SER A 151 -8.76 -7.84 0.28
CA SER A 151 -9.75 -8.68 -0.41
C SER A 151 -9.60 -8.64 -1.93
N GLN A 152 -9.42 -7.45 -2.52
CA GLN A 152 -9.22 -7.32 -3.96
C GLN A 152 -7.87 -7.91 -4.39
N LEU A 153 -6.80 -7.72 -3.60
CA LEU A 153 -5.50 -8.33 -3.89
C LEU A 153 -5.55 -9.86 -3.80
N GLN A 154 -6.38 -10.41 -2.92
CA GLN A 154 -6.65 -11.85 -2.87
C GLN A 154 -7.39 -12.31 -4.12
N ALA A 155 -8.47 -11.62 -4.52
CA ALA A 155 -9.25 -11.95 -5.72
C ALA A 155 -8.38 -11.92 -6.99
N ASN A 156 -7.48 -10.94 -7.12
CA ASN A 156 -6.56 -10.84 -8.25
C ASN A 156 -5.60 -12.03 -8.39
N ARG A 157 -5.39 -12.85 -7.34
CA ARG A 157 -4.53 -14.05 -7.41
C ARG A 157 -5.18 -15.18 -8.20
N GLU A 158 -6.50 -15.25 -8.16
CA GLU A 158 -7.28 -16.28 -8.86
C GLU A 158 -7.49 -15.91 -10.34
N ARG A 159 -7.02 -14.73 -10.75
CA ARG A 159 -7.15 -14.20 -12.11
C ARG A 159 -5.95 -14.57 -12.97
N THR A 160 -6.15 -14.54 -14.28
CA THR A 160 -5.07 -14.81 -15.25
C THR A 160 -4.02 -13.70 -15.22
N VAL A 161 -2.81 -14.01 -15.68
CA VAL A 161 -1.74 -13.01 -15.83
C VAL A 161 -2.17 -11.87 -16.74
N ASN A 162 -2.86 -12.17 -17.85
CA ASN A 162 -3.40 -11.15 -18.75
C ASN A 162 -4.38 -10.20 -18.04
N PHE A 163 -5.29 -10.75 -17.24
CA PHE A 163 -6.21 -9.94 -16.45
C PHE A 163 -5.47 -9.02 -15.49
N THR A 164 -4.55 -9.55 -14.69
CA THR A 164 -3.81 -8.74 -13.71
C THR A 164 -2.95 -7.67 -14.38
N ASN A 165 -2.35 -7.96 -15.54
CA ASN A 165 -1.59 -6.97 -16.32
C ASN A 165 -2.49 -5.85 -16.86
N SER A 166 -3.66 -6.19 -17.40
CA SER A 166 -4.63 -5.21 -17.89
C SER A 166 -5.19 -4.35 -16.75
N TRP A 167 -5.49 -4.96 -15.61
CA TRP A 167 -5.90 -4.24 -14.40
C TRP A 167 -4.81 -3.28 -13.91
N HIS A 168 -3.55 -3.72 -13.81
CA HIS A 168 -2.41 -2.87 -13.45
C HIS A 168 -2.24 -1.67 -14.41
N LYS A 169 -2.39 -1.90 -15.72
CA LYS A 169 -2.30 -0.85 -16.74
C LYS A 169 -3.44 0.16 -16.57
N MET A 170 -4.66 -0.30 -16.31
CA MET A 170 -5.80 0.58 -16.07
C MET A 170 -5.64 1.42 -14.81
N ILE A 171 -5.15 0.82 -13.72
CA ILE A 171 -4.82 1.56 -12.49
C ILE A 171 -3.84 2.69 -12.79
N TYR A 172 -2.74 2.39 -13.50
CA TYR A 172 -1.73 3.38 -13.84
C TYR A 172 -2.31 4.53 -14.68
N LEU A 173 -3.03 4.19 -15.75
CA LEU A 173 -3.62 5.19 -16.65
C LEU A 173 -4.64 6.07 -15.93
N LYS A 174 -5.46 5.48 -15.05
CA LYS A 174 -6.46 6.21 -14.27
C LYS A 174 -5.81 7.20 -13.31
N ASP A 175 -4.76 6.75 -12.64
CA ASP A 175 -3.99 7.56 -11.72
C ASP A 175 -3.25 8.70 -12.43
N GLU A 176 -2.70 8.45 -13.62
CA GLU A 176 -2.08 9.45 -14.48
C GLU A 176 -3.11 10.49 -14.97
N GLU A 177 -4.27 10.04 -15.44
CA GLU A 177 -5.39 10.90 -15.89
C GLU A 177 -5.80 11.89 -14.79
N LEU A 178 -5.95 11.40 -13.56
CA LEU A 178 -6.46 12.22 -12.45
C LEU A 178 -5.41 13.13 -11.82
N PHE A 179 -4.12 12.72 -11.78
CA PHE A 179 -3.14 13.36 -10.88
C PHE A 179 -1.85 13.82 -11.54
N SER A 180 -1.66 13.62 -12.85
CA SER A 180 -0.41 14.00 -13.55
C SER A 180 -0.04 15.48 -13.39
N THR A 181 -1.02 16.37 -13.41
CA THR A 181 -0.86 17.83 -13.27
C THR A 181 -0.73 18.28 -11.81
N SER A 182 -0.82 17.37 -10.85
CA SER A 182 -0.91 17.66 -9.41
C SER A 182 -2.03 18.65 -9.08
N PRO A 183 -3.31 18.31 -9.35
CA PRO A 183 -4.42 19.24 -9.19
C PRO A 183 -4.69 19.58 -7.72
N ALA A 184 -5.36 20.71 -7.49
CA ALA A 184 -6.02 20.96 -6.21
C ALA A 184 -7.26 20.07 -6.08
N LEU A 185 -7.70 19.77 -4.84
CA LEU A 185 -8.91 18.97 -4.62
C LEU A 185 -10.16 19.59 -5.26
N ALA A 186 -10.25 20.92 -5.30
CA ALA A 186 -11.40 21.63 -5.89
C ALA A 186 -11.53 21.42 -7.41
N ASP A 187 -10.43 21.11 -8.09
CA ASP A 187 -10.39 20.88 -9.53
C ASP A 187 -10.52 19.39 -9.89
N LEU A 188 -10.57 18.51 -8.88
CA LEU A 188 -10.67 17.07 -9.05
C LEU A 188 -12.12 16.61 -9.02
N ASP A 189 -12.56 15.91 -10.06
CA ASP A 189 -13.81 15.16 -10.01
C ASP A 189 -13.65 13.91 -9.13
N THR A 190 -14.02 14.05 -7.85
CA THR A 190 -13.94 12.97 -6.85
C THR A 190 -14.78 11.75 -7.21
N SER A 191 -15.81 11.89 -8.06
CA SER A 191 -16.63 10.75 -8.49
C SER A 191 -15.89 9.77 -9.39
N LEU A 192 -14.80 10.21 -10.02
CA LEU A 192 -13.91 9.43 -10.88
C LEU A 192 -12.79 8.71 -10.11
N CYS A 193 -12.63 9.00 -8.81
CA CYS A 193 -11.59 8.40 -7.95
C CYS A 193 -11.98 6.98 -7.52
N LYS A 194 -12.08 6.06 -8.48
CA LYS A 194 -12.48 4.67 -8.28
C LYS A 194 -11.49 3.71 -8.91
N CYS A 195 -11.38 2.52 -8.35
CA CYS A 195 -10.64 1.44 -8.97
C CYS A 195 -11.40 0.89 -10.19
N PRO A 196 -10.70 0.41 -11.23
CA PRO A 196 -11.31 -0.31 -12.33
C PRO A 196 -12.04 -1.56 -11.81
N THR A 197 -13.27 -1.72 -12.26
CA THR A 197 -14.08 -2.91 -12.00
C THR A 197 -13.62 -4.08 -12.89
N ASP A 198 -13.90 -5.31 -12.45
CA ASP A 198 -13.64 -6.52 -13.25
C ASP A 198 -14.27 -6.44 -14.64
N ARG A 199 -15.47 -5.85 -14.75
CA ARG A 199 -16.14 -5.65 -16.05
C ARG A 199 -15.32 -4.77 -16.97
N GLU A 200 -14.86 -3.61 -16.49
CA GLU A 200 -14.06 -2.69 -17.30
C GLU A 200 -12.72 -3.29 -17.72
N VAL A 201 -12.12 -4.14 -16.86
CA VAL A 201 -10.90 -4.88 -17.22
C VAL A 201 -11.17 -5.88 -18.33
N LEU A 202 -12.23 -6.66 -18.22
CA LEU A 202 -12.60 -7.65 -19.24
C LEU A 202 -12.97 -7.00 -20.58
N ASP A 203 -13.72 -5.91 -20.54
CA ASP A 203 -14.11 -5.15 -21.74
C ASP A 203 -12.86 -4.57 -22.43
N ARG A 204 -11.90 -4.07 -21.65
CA ARG A 204 -10.61 -3.62 -22.16
C ARG A 204 -9.81 -4.77 -22.78
N MET A 205 -9.70 -5.91 -22.12
CA MET A 205 -9.00 -7.09 -22.64
C MET A 205 -9.62 -7.56 -23.97
N ALA A 206 -10.95 -7.60 -24.05
CA ALA A 206 -11.66 -7.95 -25.28
C ALA A 206 -11.34 -6.97 -26.42
N SER A 207 -11.31 -5.67 -26.15
CA SER A 207 -10.95 -4.65 -27.16
C SER A 207 -9.51 -4.77 -27.69
N LEU A 208 -8.61 -5.37 -26.90
CA LEU A 208 -7.19 -5.55 -27.24
C LEU A 208 -6.88 -6.95 -27.81
N GLY A 209 -7.87 -7.85 -27.86
CA GLY A 209 -7.65 -9.25 -28.27
C GLY A 209 -6.87 -10.08 -27.25
N GLU A 210 -6.89 -9.68 -25.97
CA GLU A 210 -6.13 -10.29 -24.86
C GLU A 210 -7.00 -11.17 -23.92
N ALA A 211 -8.28 -11.35 -24.29
CA ALA A 211 -9.29 -12.07 -23.51
C ALA A 211 -9.01 -13.57 -23.34
#